data_AF-A0A954SI91-F1
#
_entry.id   AF-A0A954SI91-F1
#
_cell.length_a   1.000
_cell.length_b   1.000
_cell.length_c   1.000
_cell.angle_alpha   90.00
_cell.angle_beta   90.00
_cell.angle_gamma   90.00
#
_symmetry.space_group_name_H-M   'P 1'
#
loop_
_entity.id
_entity.type
_entity.pdbx_description
1 polymer ?
#
loop_
_entity_poly.entity_id
_entity_poly.type
_entity_poly.pdbx_seq_one_letter_code
_entity_poly.pdbx_strand_id
1 'polypeptide(L)'
;TSERQLYRDRQRAGFRIGDGNRVDLVRYTAWLAWERHNPKPAPTPEPYEQHKDRAARRSAELSAAGRDIGDLPAIADPARRTNATTNFQFFCEAYFPQSFHLAWSDDHRKVLRKIQQAVLHGGLFAMAMPRGSGKALALDTPLPTPDGWTTMGEVEAGDVLFDECGQPCLVTFATPVQHGRPCYRVTFSDGESIVCDGDHLWSVEDRWSRQNPLVIPTQQMVGRVELPTTSDRKERRYRVPVTRPLRCFEQDLPVHPYLLGYWLGDGSRRSNRITVHEDDLAELLSQMESCGENAAVRTRKGKVVTVVVGKGHKASLDKSRRLRQSIAAIACGVEPQLAADWSGLSSATVACVQTLDRWTALRQGKRSSLMVRLRELGVLDEKGIPDQFLRSAPWQRLALLQGLMDSDGTIQPGGRCEITLKDDSLGRAVGDLLGGLGIKWTCHEKWVTRKDRRFGPYLRYLFTAPLDLPVFRLQRKKRRLTCVARASQTVRYRQIVSIEPAPSVPVKCIQVNSPSQLYLAGRKMVPTHNTTICECACIWAVLNGHREFVCLIGSDEGHAMDMLESIKTEL
;
A
#
# COMPACT_ATOMS: atom_id res chain seq x y z
N THR A 1 -7.88 -18.46 -21.10
CA THR A 1 -9.25 -18.58 -20.54
C THR A 1 -9.36 -17.58 -19.41
N SER A 2 -10.39 -16.73 -19.38
CA SER A 2 -10.53 -15.74 -18.31
C SER A 2 -11.05 -16.37 -17.02
N GLU A 3 -10.78 -15.76 -15.87
CA GLU A 3 -11.32 -16.21 -14.58
C GLU A 3 -12.85 -16.18 -14.56
N ARG A 4 -13.47 -15.20 -15.24
CA ARG A 4 -14.91 -15.09 -15.46
C ARG A 4 -15.48 -16.29 -16.23
N GLN A 5 -14.70 -16.88 -17.14
CA GLN A 5 -15.06 -18.10 -17.86
C GLN A 5 -14.88 -19.34 -16.96
N LEU A 6 -13.74 -19.49 -16.28
CA LEU A 6 -13.52 -20.57 -15.30
C LEU A 6 -14.56 -20.57 -14.17
N TYR A 7 -15.03 -19.40 -13.73
CA TYR A 7 -16.14 -19.27 -12.79
C TYR A 7 -17.45 -19.84 -13.37
N ARG A 8 -17.83 -19.44 -14.60
CA ARG A 8 -19.02 -19.98 -15.29
C ARG A 8 -18.92 -21.49 -15.50
N ASP A 9 -17.75 -22.00 -15.86
CA ASP A 9 -17.54 -23.43 -16.14
C ASP A 9 -17.62 -24.26 -14.83
N ARG A 10 -17.09 -23.74 -13.71
CA ARG A 10 -17.28 -24.36 -12.37
C ARG A 10 -18.75 -24.38 -11.94
N GLN A 11 -19.49 -23.30 -12.16
CA GLN A 11 -20.92 -23.22 -11.85
C GLN A 11 -21.76 -24.17 -12.73
N ARG A 12 -21.38 -24.36 -14.00
CA ARG A 12 -22.03 -25.32 -14.93
C ARG A 12 -21.74 -26.78 -14.59
N ALA A 13 -20.54 -27.08 -14.11
CA ALA A 13 -20.15 -28.42 -13.65
C ALA A 13 -20.97 -28.84 -12.42
N GLY A 14 -21.04 -27.97 -11.40
CA GLY A 14 -21.95 -28.09 -10.25
C GLY A 14 -22.04 -29.50 -9.63
N PHE A 15 -23.25 -29.87 -9.18
CA PHE A 15 -23.57 -31.18 -8.60
C PHE A 15 -23.44 -32.37 -9.57
N ARG A 16 -23.11 -32.18 -10.85
CA ARG A 16 -22.89 -33.29 -11.79
C ARG A 16 -21.53 -33.96 -11.59
N ILE A 17 -20.56 -33.23 -11.03
CA ILE A 17 -19.15 -33.60 -10.94
C ILE A 17 -18.62 -33.51 -9.49
N GLY A 18 -19.45 -33.08 -8.56
CA GLY A 18 -19.11 -32.90 -7.15
C GLY A 18 -20.32 -33.04 -6.21
N ASP A 19 -20.05 -33.07 -4.90
CA ASP A 19 -21.04 -33.24 -3.83
C ASP A 19 -21.58 -31.90 -3.26
N GLY A 20 -21.20 -30.78 -3.88
CA GLY A 20 -21.50 -29.42 -3.42
C GLY A 20 -20.39 -28.78 -2.57
N ASN A 21 -19.50 -29.57 -1.97
CA ASN A 21 -18.34 -29.10 -1.19
C ASN A 21 -17.00 -29.51 -1.80
N ARG A 22 -16.97 -30.54 -2.66
CA ARG A 22 -15.79 -31.09 -3.33
C ARG A 22 -16.12 -31.38 -4.79
N VAL A 23 -15.12 -31.23 -5.66
CA VAL A 23 -15.22 -31.50 -7.10
C VAL A 23 -14.16 -32.52 -7.48
N ASP A 24 -14.54 -33.57 -8.20
CA ASP A 24 -13.59 -34.52 -8.78
C ASP A 24 -12.86 -33.85 -9.96
N LEU A 25 -11.56 -33.59 -9.77
CA LEU A 25 -10.72 -32.90 -10.76
C LEU A 25 -10.54 -33.70 -12.07
N VAL A 26 -10.58 -35.03 -12.02
CA VAL A 26 -10.43 -35.89 -13.21
C VAL A 26 -11.71 -35.86 -14.03
N ARG A 27 -12.87 -35.97 -13.37
CA ARG A 27 -14.18 -35.83 -14.02
C ARG A 27 -14.40 -34.40 -14.54
N TYR A 28 -13.95 -33.38 -13.82
CA TYR A 28 -14.05 -31.99 -14.25
C TYR A 28 -13.20 -31.67 -15.48
N THR A 29 -11.97 -32.17 -15.53
CA THR A 29 -11.10 -32.01 -16.72
C THR A 29 -11.60 -32.80 -17.92
N ALA A 30 -12.13 -34.01 -17.73
CA ALA A 30 -12.79 -34.76 -18.79
C ALA A 30 -14.04 -34.04 -19.35
N TRP A 31 -14.85 -33.46 -18.47
CA TRP A 31 -16.03 -32.67 -18.87
C TRP A 31 -15.66 -31.37 -19.61
N LEU A 32 -14.62 -30.65 -19.17
CA LEU A 32 -14.09 -29.48 -19.89
C LEU A 32 -13.58 -29.84 -21.30
N ALA A 33 -12.92 -30.99 -21.44
CA ALA A 33 -12.52 -31.50 -22.75
C ALA A 33 -13.75 -31.79 -23.63
N TRP A 34 -14.78 -32.42 -23.06
CA TRP A 34 -16.05 -32.68 -23.75
C TRP A 34 -16.75 -31.39 -24.20
N GLU A 35 -16.92 -30.38 -23.33
CA GLU A 35 -17.57 -29.10 -23.68
C GLU A 35 -16.74 -28.26 -24.68
N ARG A 36 -15.42 -28.49 -24.76
CA ARG A 36 -14.54 -27.87 -25.76
C ARG A 36 -14.61 -28.53 -27.14
N HIS A 37 -14.73 -29.86 -27.19
CA HIS A 37 -14.59 -30.63 -28.44
C HIS A 37 -15.92 -31.06 -29.08
N ASN A 38 -17.05 -30.96 -28.38
CA ASN A 38 -18.36 -31.20 -28.99
C ASN A 38 -18.91 -29.92 -29.64
N PRO A 39 -19.48 -30.00 -30.85
CA PRO A 39 -20.11 -28.85 -31.49
C PRO A 39 -21.33 -28.41 -30.66
N LYS A 40 -21.34 -27.14 -30.27
CA LYS A 40 -22.51 -26.55 -29.60
C LYS A 40 -23.67 -26.50 -30.61
N PRO A 41 -24.91 -26.83 -30.21
CA PRO A 41 -26.05 -26.64 -31.09
C PRO A 41 -26.10 -25.17 -31.52
N ALA A 42 -26.38 -24.93 -32.81
CA ALA A 42 -26.56 -23.58 -33.31
C ALA A 42 -27.67 -22.90 -32.50
N PRO A 43 -27.50 -21.62 -32.09
CA PRO A 43 -28.53 -20.92 -31.36
C PRO A 43 -29.80 -20.89 -32.21
N THR A 44 -30.89 -21.44 -31.69
CA THR A 44 -32.22 -21.27 -32.29
C THR A 44 -32.48 -19.78 -32.46
N PRO A 45 -32.88 -19.29 -33.65
CA PRO A 45 -33.12 -17.88 -33.91
C PRO A 45 -34.35 -17.42 -33.13
N GLU A 46 -34.10 -16.99 -31.90
CA GLU A 46 -35.10 -16.48 -30.98
C GLU A 46 -35.41 -15.01 -31.36
N PRO A 47 -36.66 -14.65 -31.69
CA PRO A 47 -37.00 -13.30 -32.10
C PRO A 47 -36.56 -12.25 -31.07
N TYR A 48 -36.03 -11.13 -31.53
CA TYR A 48 -35.48 -10.05 -30.68
C TYR A 48 -36.42 -9.63 -29.54
N GLU A 49 -37.72 -9.56 -29.80
CA GLU A 49 -38.75 -9.25 -28.79
C GLU A 49 -38.80 -10.29 -27.65
N GLN A 50 -38.61 -11.59 -27.91
CA GLN A 50 -38.56 -12.61 -26.86
C GLN A 50 -37.30 -12.49 -25.98
N HIS A 51 -36.19 -12.03 -26.55
CA HIS A 51 -34.97 -11.73 -25.78
C HIS A 51 -35.16 -10.49 -24.89
N LYS A 52 -35.76 -9.44 -25.45
CA LYS A 52 -36.12 -8.19 -24.77
C LYS A 52 -37.12 -8.42 -23.63
N ASP A 53 -38.18 -9.22 -23.86
CA ASP A 53 -39.15 -9.61 -22.84
C ASP A 53 -38.52 -10.42 -21.71
N ARG A 54 -37.57 -11.32 -22.01
CA ARG A 54 -36.83 -12.07 -21.01
C ARG A 54 -35.91 -11.18 -20.18
N ALA A 55 -35.23 -10.23 -20.82
CA ALA A 55 -34.42 -9.23 -20.13
C ALA A 55 -35.28 -8.34 -19.22
N ALA A 56 -36.45 -7.89 -19.71
CA ALA A 56 -37.42 -7.11 -18.95
C ALA A 56 -37.96 -7.89 -17.75
N ARG A 57 -38.39 -9.15 -17.92
CA ARG A 57 -38.82 -10.03 -16.81
C ARG A 57 -37.72 -10.21 -15.77
N ARG A 58 -36.50 -10.51 -16.20
CA ARG A 58 -35.36 -10.69 -15.29
C ARG A 58 -35.02 -9.42 -14.52
N SER A 59 -35.15 -8.26 -15.16
CA SER A 59 -34.98 -6.95 -14.51
C SER A 59 -36.12 -6.66 -13.52
N ALA A 60 -37.35 -7.07 -13.83
CA ALA A 60 -38.50 -6.95 -12.94
C ALA A 60 -38.39 -7.90 -11.74
N GLU A 61 -37.92 -9.13 -11.93
CA GLU A 61 -37.62 -10.12 -10.87
C GLU A 61 -36.50 -9.62 -9.94
N LEU A 62 -35.40 -9.09 -10.50
CA LEU A 62 -34.32 -8.45 -9.71
C LEU A 62 -34.83 -7.22 -8.94
N SER A 63 -35.67 -6.40 -9.57
CA SER A 63 -36.32 -5.26 -8.92
C SER A 63 -37.31 -5.67 -7.82
N ALA A 64 -37.98 -6.82 -7.96
CA ALA A 64 -38.87 -7.36 -6.94
C ALA A 64 -38.09 -7.94 -5.77
N ALA A 65 -37.04 -8.72 -6.02
CA ALA A 65 -36.16 -9.27 -4.99
C ALA A 65 -35.39 -8.18 -4.23
N GLY A 66 -35.00 -7.09 -4.89
CA GLY A 66 -34.38 -5.92 -4.26
C GLY A 66 -35.34 -4.99 -3.51
N ARG A 67 -36.66 -5.27 -3.55
CA ARG A 67 -37.68 -4.51 -2.80
C ARG A 67 -38.02 -5.12 -1.44
N ASP A 68 -37.43 -6.26 -1.09
CA ASP A 68 -37.58 -6.92 0.22
C ASP A 68 -36.67 -6.24 1.27
N ILE A 69 -36.85 -4.92 1.40
CA ILE A 69 -36.18 -4.07 2.38
C ILE A 69 -37.04 -4.14 3.65
N GLY A 70 -36.48 -4.66 4.74
CA GLY A 70 -37.16 -4.72 6.04
C GLY A 70 -37.57 -3.32 6.54
N ASP A 71 -38.52 -3.28 7.49
CA ASP A 71 -39.10 -2.04 7.98
C ASP A 71 -38.04 -0.98 8.35
N LEU A 72 -38.16 0.20 7.73
CA LEU A 72 -37.23 1.30 7.95
C LEU A 72 -37.24 1.71 9.44
N PRO A 73 -36.06 1.86 10.08
CA PRO A 73 -35.99 2.26 11.48
C PRO A 73 -36.60 3.65 11.69
N ALA A 74 -37.17 3.87 12.87
CA ALA A 74 -37.74 5.16 13.25
C ALA A 74 -36.70 6.29 13.13
N ILE A 75 -37.16 7.48 12.72
CA ILE A 75 -36.29 8.62 12.45
C ILE A 75 -35.66 9.11 13.76
N ALA A 76 -34.36 8.87 13.95
CA ALA A 76 -33.64 9.25 15.16
C ALA A 76 -33.60 10.77 15.43
N ASP A 77 -33.61 11.59 14.37
CA ASP A 77 -33.71 13.05 14.48
C ASP A 77 -34.54 13.61 13.30
N PRO A 78 -35.84 13.93 13.52
CA PRO A 78 -36.70 14.51 12.51
C PRO A 78 -36.29 15.91 12.05
N ALA A 79 -35.67 16.71 12.92
CA ALA A 79 -35.28 18.09 12.59
C ALA A 79 -34.05 18.09 11.67
N ARG A 80 -33.03 17.29 11.99
CA ARG A 80 -31.88 17.07 11.10
C ARG A 80 -32.30 16.51 9.75
N ARG A 81 -33.20 15.52 9.73
CA ARG A 81 -33.74 14.99 8.46
C ARG A 81 -34.40 16.09 7.64
N THR A 82 -35.32 16.87 8.23
CA THR A 82 -36.07 17.93 7.55
C THR A 82 -35.18 19.02 6.98
N ASN A 83 -34.20 19.50 7.75
CA ASN A 83 -33.22 20.49 7.30
C ASN A 83 -32.37 19.95 6.13
N ALA A 84 -31.94 18.70 6.23
CA ALA A 84 -31.14 18.06 5.20
C ALA A 84 -31.93 17.74 3.92
N THR A 85 -33.27 17.69 3.96
CA THR A 85 -34.08 17.49 2.76
C THR A 85 -34.00 18.68 1.80
N THR A 86 -33.90 19.92 2.27
CA THR A 86 -33.93 21.12 1.39
C THR A 86 -32.60 21.86 1.29
N ASN A 87 -31.60 21.50 2.10
CA ASN A 87 -30.29 22.14 2.10
C ASN A 87 -29.18 21.10 1.86
N PHE A 88 -28.61 21.12 0.64
CA PHE A 88 -27.58 20.16 0.25
C PHE A 88 -26.28 20.34 1.05
N GLN A 89 -25.93 21.59 1.35
CA GLN A 89 -24.77 21.90 2.17
C GLN A 89 -24.92 21.29 3.58
N PHE A 90 -26.09 21.49 4.21
CA PHE A 90 -26.40 20.92 5.51
C PHE A 90 -26.46 19.38 5.47
N PHE A 91 -26.97 18.78 4.39
CA PHE A 91 -26.94 17.33 4.22
C PHE A 91 -25.51 16.78 4.21
N CYS A 92 -24.61 17.40 3.43
CA CYS A 92 -23.18 17.08 3.43
C CYS A 92 -22.57 17.22 4.84
N GLU A 93 -22.80 18.34 5.52
CA GLU A 93 -22.29 18.61 6.88
C GLU A 93 -22.84 17.63 7.94
N ALA A 94 -24.11 17.24 7.85
CA ALA A 94 -24.81 16.49 8.89
C ALA A 94 -24.76 14.96 8.73
N TYR A 95 -24.70 14.46 7.49
CA TYR A 95 -24.67 13.02 7.18
C TYR A 95 -23.29 12.52 6.78
N PHE A 96 -22.44 13.38 6.22
CA PHE A 96 -21.05 13.07 5.88
C PHE A 96 -20.07 13.99 6.64
N PRO A 97 -20.18 14.13 7.98
CA PRO A 97 -19.37 15.07 8.76
C PRO A 97 -17.87 14.78 8.66
N GLN A 98 -17.45 13.53 8.45
CA GLN A 98 -16.04 13.21 8.23
C GLN A 98 -15.51 13.77 6.91
N SER A 99 -16.35 13.86 5.88
CA SER A 99 -16.00 14.39 4.54
C SER A 99 -16.18 15.91 4.44
N PHE A 100 -17.13 16.50 5.18
CA PHE A 100 -17.49 17.93 5.07
C PHE A 100 -17.53 18.67 6.42
N HIS A 101 -16.53 18.47 7.26
CA HIS A 101 -16.33 19.21 8.52
C HIS A 101 -15.74 20.63 8.33
N LEU A 102 -15.33 21.01 7.11
CA LEU A 102 -14.69 22.30 6.83
C LEU A 102 -15.66 23.34 6.28
N ALA A 103 -15.36 24.61 6.57
CA ALA A 103 -16.10 25.74 6.03
C ALA A 103 -15.92 25.85 4.51
N TRP A 104 -17.03 25.83 3.77
CA TRP A 104 -17.05 25.90 2.31
C TRP A 104 -16.52 27.23 1.77
N SER A 105 -15.64 27.17 0.76
CA SER A 105 -15.20 28.34 -0.02
C SER A 105 -16.31 28.86 -0.94
N ASP A 106 -16.18 30.09 -1.44
CA ASP A 106 -17.22 30.70 -2.29
C ASP A 106 -17.49 29.93 -3.58
N ASP A 107 -16.49 29.29 -4.17
CA ASP A 107 -16.69 28.46 -5.37
C ASP A 107 -17.39 27.14 -5.04
N HIS A 108 -17.08 26.50 -3.92
CA HIS A 108 -17.89 25.38 -3.44
C HIS A 108 -19.33 25.83 -3.14
N ARG A 109 -19.55 26.99 -2.52
CA ARG A 109 -20.90 27.54 -2.28
C ARG A 109 -21.64 27.90 -3.57
N LYS A 110 -20.94 28.26 -4.65
CA LYS A 110 -21.55 28.41 -6.00
C LYS A 110 -21.96 27.04 -6.56
N VAL A 111 -21.09 26.04 -6.47
CA VAL A 111 -21.36 24.66 -6.91
C VAL A 111 -22.54 24.05 -6.14
N LEU A 112 -22.50 24.08 -4.80
CA LEU A 112 -23.56 23.59 -3.91
C LEU A 112 -24.91 24.23 -4.23
N ARG A 113 -24.98 25.56 -4.40
CA ARG A 113 -26.22 26.25 -4.77
C ARG A 113 -26.75 25.81 -6.14
N LYS A 114 -25.89 25.57 -7.12
CA LYS A 114 -26.31 25.08 -8.44
C LYS A 114 -26.77 23.62 -8.41
N ILE A 115 -26.10 22.75 -7.65
CA ILE A 115 -26.55 21.38 -7.38
C ILE A 115 -27.92 21.41 -6.68
N GLN A 116 -28.06 22.19 -5.61
CA GLN A 116 -29.31 22.34 -4.87
C GLN A 116 -30.45 22.84 -5.75
N GLN A 117 -30.22 23.86 -6.59
CA GLN A 117 -31.20 24.33 -7.57
C GLN A 117 -31.62 23.22 -8.55
N ALA A 118 -30.65 22.52 -9.15
CA ALA A 118 -30.89 21.49 -10.15
C ALA A 118 -31.59 20.25 -9.58
N VAL A 119 -31.29 19.87 -8.33
CA VAL A 119 -31.90 18.72 -7.64
C VAL A 119 -33.26 19.05 -7.05
N LEU A 120 -33.50 20.26 -6.50
CA LEU A 120 -34.82 20.63 -5.99
C LEU A 120 -35.76 21.06 -7.13
N HIS A 121 -35.44 22.17 -7.78
CA HIS A 121 -36.35 22.90 -8.66
C HIS A 121 -36.17 22.57 -10.15
N GLY A 122 -35.04 21.97 -10.52
CA GLY A 122 -34.78 21.46 -11.86
C GLY A 122 -34.09 22.48 -12.75
N GLY A 123 -34.24 22.27 -14.06
CA GLY A 123 -33.58 23.05 -15.10
C GLY A 123 -32.43 22.30 -15.78
N LEU A 124 -32.15 22.71 -17.03
CA LEU A 124 -31.04 22.18 -17.82
C LEU A 124 -29.72 22.78 -17.34
N PHE A 125 -29.11 22.15 -16.35
CA PHE A 125 -27.80 22.53 -15.83
C PHE A 125 -26.75 21.45 -16.09
N ALA A 126 -25.99 21.62 -17.17
CA ALA A 126 -24.80 20.82 -17.44
C ALA A 126 -23.63 21.33 -16.59
N MET A 127 -23.33 20.63 -15.48
CA MET A 127 -22.17 20.95 -14.66
C MET A 127 -20.93 20.21 -15.15
N ALA A 128 -20.23 20.80 -16.12
CA ALA A 128 -18.84 20.47 -16.39
C ALA A 128 -17.95 21.00 -15.25
N MET A 129 -18.03 20.41 -14.06
CA MET A 129 -16.84 20.38 -13.20
C MET A 129 -15.83 19.48 -13.94
N PRO A 130 -14.60 19.93 -14.21
CA PRO A 130 -13.56 19.01 -14.62
C PRO A 130 -13.44 17.94 -13.53
N ARG A 131 -13.67 16.66 -13.85
CA ARG A 131 -13.29 15.58 -12.94
C ARG A 131 -11.81 15.81 -12.62
N GLY A 132 -11.47 16.04 -11.35
CA GLY A 132 -10.10 16.42 -10.96
C GLY A 132 -9.74 17.91 -11.10
N SER A 133 -10.69 18.85 -11.08
CA SER A 133 -10.35 20.26 -10.78
C SER A 133 -9.89 20.38 -9.33
N GLY A 134 -8.57 20.31 -9.13
CA GLY A 134 -7.92 20.66 -7.88
C GLY A 134 -7.36 19.53 -7.03
N LYS A 135 -6.75 18.52 -7.68
CA LYS A 135 -6.12 17.36 -7.02
C LYS A 135 -4.83 16.92 -7.68
N ALA A 136 -4.29 17.75 -8.55
CA ALA A 136 -3.31 17.31 -9.51
C ALA A 136 -1.91 17.28 -8.88
N LEU A 137 -1.17 16.21 -9.13
CA LEU A 137 0.26 16.12 -8.82
C LEU A 137 1.06 16.34 -10.11
N ALA A 138 2.29 16.84 -9.98
CA ALA A 138 3.20 16.98 -11.11
C ALA A 138 3.46 15.61 -11.77
N LEU A 139 3.55 15.58 -13.10
CA LEU A 139 3.60 14.31 -13.85
C LEU A 139 4.80 13.42 -13.47
N ASP A 140 5.91 14.01 -13.05
CA ASP A 140 7.12 13.32 -12.59
C ASP A 140 6.99 12.70 -11.19
N THR A 141 5.89 12.95 -10.48
CA THR A 141 5.64 12.39 -9.14
C THR A 141 5.59 10.85 -9.23
N PRO A 142 6.50 10.12 -8.57
CA PRO A 142 6.53 8.66 -8.63
C PRO A 142 5.42 8.07 -7.75
N LEU A 143 4.77 7.02 -8.25
CA LEU A 143 3.69 6.30 -7.59
C LEU A 143 4.10 4.81 -7.42
N PRO A 144 3.97 4.22 -6.22
CA PRO A 144 4.36 2.83 -5.99
C PRO A 144 3.30 1.88 -6.55
N THR A 145 3.74 0.91 -7.36
CA THR A 145 2.90 -0.18 -7.88
C THR A 145 3.34 -1.53 -7.28
N PRO A 146 2.50 -2.58 -7.31
CA PRO A 146 2.89 -3.93 -6.90
C PRO A 146 4.12 -4.46 -7.63
N ASP A 147 4.37 -4.06 -8.88
CA ASP A 147 5.47 -4.56 -9.70
C ASP A 147 6.67 -3.61 -9.77
N GLY A 148 6.61 -2.43 -9.15
CA GLY A 148 7.69 -1.46 -9.16
C GLY A 148 7.21 -0.04 -8.90
N TRP A 149 7.49 0.86 -9.83
CA TRP A 149 7.10 2.26 -9.79
C TRP A 149 6.52 2.68 -11.14
N THR A 150 5.48 3.51 -11.11
CA THR A 150 5.02 4.31 -12.26
C THR A 150 5.18 5.80 -11.90
N THR A 151 4.75 6.70 -12.78
CA THR A 151 4.67 8.14 -12.52
C THR A 151 3.24 8.64 -12.66
N MET A 152 2.94 9.83 -12.10
CA MET A 152 1.64 10.48 -12.30
C MET A 152 1.35 10.79 -13.77
N GLY A 153 2.39 10.97 -14.60
CA GLY A 153 2.28 11.06 -16.05
C GLY A 153 1.80 9.75 -16.68
N GLU A 154 2.47 8.65 -16.35
CA GLU A 154 2.28 7.33 -16.99
C GLU A 154 1.08 6.54 -16.46
N VAL A 155 0.60 6.80 -15.24
CA VAL A 155 -0.50 6.03 -14.62
C VAL A 155 -1.83 6.15 -15.38
N GLU A 156 -2.49 5.03 -15.65
CA GLU A 156 -3.76 4.96 -16.39
C GLU A 156 -4.87 4.27 -15.59
N ALA A 157 -6.12 4.37 -16.07
CA ALA A 157 -7.23 3.65 -15.46
C ALA A 157 -7.05 2.13 -15.68
N GLY A 158 -7.18 1.34 -14.61
CA GLY A 158 -6.86 -0.08 -14.57
C GLY A 158 -5.53 -0.41 -13.88
N ASP A 159 -4.64 0.57 -13.69
CA ASP A 159 -3.40 0.36 -12.93
C ASP A 159 -3.68 0.06 -11.44
N VAL A 160 -2.70 -0.59 -10.79
CA VAL A 160 -2.76 -0.89 -9.35
C VAL A 160 -1.71 -0.05 -8.60
N LEU A 161 -2.18 0.76 -7.65
CA LEU A 161 -1.38 1.53 -6.70
C LEU A 161 -1.54 0.97 -5.28
N PHE A 162 -1.12 1.72 -4.28
CA PHE A 162 -1.33 1.40 -2.86
C PHE A 162 -2.06 2.54 -2.13
N ASP A 163 -2.88 2.19 -1.13
CA ASP A 163 -3.53 3.10 -0.19
C ASP A 163 -2.67 3.41 1.05
N GLU A 164 -3.16 4.23 1.99
CA GLU A 164 -2.44 4.61 3.21
C GLU A 164 -2.22 3.44 4.20
N CYS A 165 -3.08 2.41 4.10
CA CYS A 165 -2.95 1.15 4.80
C CYS A 165 -1.99 0.18 4.10
N GLY A 166 -1.41 0.59 2.97
CA GLY A 166 -0.51 -0.20 2.14
C GLY A 166 -1.21 -1.29 1.33
N GLN A 167 -2.54 -1.33 1.26
CA GLN A 167 -3.28 -2.31 0.46
C GLN A 167 -3.25 -1.93 -1.03
N PRO A 168 -3.21 -2.90 -1.97
CA PRO A 168 -3.39 -2.62 -3.38
C PRO A 168 -4.76 -2.00 -3.67
N CYS A 169 -4.79 -0.89 -4.42
CA CYS A 169 -6.02 -0.24 -4.87
C CYS A 169 -5.96 0.02 -6.39
N LEU A 170 -7.11 -0.09 -7.07
CA LEU A 170 -7.23 0.13 -8.51
C LEU A 170 -7.41 1.61 -8.83
N VAL A 171 -6.73 2.10 -9.84
CA VAL A 171 -6.98 3.41 -10.45
C VAL A 171 -8.24 3.30 -11.30
N THR A 172 -9.34 3.91 -10.86
CA THR A 172 -10.64 3.86 -11.56
C THR A 172 -10.78 4.93 -12.64
N PHE A 173 -9.99 6.00 -12.55
CA PHE A 173 -10.02 7.11 -13.49
C PHE A 173 -8.68 7.87 -13.50
N ALA A 174 -8.27 8.35 -14.66
CA ALA A 174 -7.14 9.25 -14.84
C ALA A 174 -7.56 10.43 -15.73
N THR A 175 -7.23 11.64 -15.31
CA THR A 175 -7.52 12.85 -16.10
C THR A 175 -6.53 13.04 -17.25
N PRO A 176 -6.93 13.74 -18.33
CA PRO A 176 -5.98 14.36 -19.25
C PRO A 176 -5.02 15.31 -18.50
N VAL A 177 -3.82 15.51 -19.04
CA VAL A 177 -2.83 16.44 -18.47
C VAL A 177 -3.39 17.86 -18.44
N GLN A 178 -3.23 18.53 -17.29
CA GLN A 178 -3.70 19.88 -17.03
C GLN A 178 -2.50 20.83 -16.99
N HIS A 179 -2.67 22.05 -17.52
CA HIS A 179 -1.61 23.04 -17.66
C HIS A 179 -2.01 24.39 -17.04
N GLY A 180 -1.04 25.26 -16.76
CA GLY A 180 -1.28 26.63 -16.31
C GLY A 180 -1.88 26.78 -14.91
N ARG A 181 -1.85 25.71 -14.09
CA ARG A 181 -2.40 25.72 -12.73
C ARG A 181 -1.36 26.26 -11.73
N PRO A 182 -1.77 26.98 -10.67
CA PRO A 182 -0.85 27.40 -9.62
C PRO A 182 -0.35 26.17 -8.85
N CYS A 183 0.95 25.94 -8.88
CA CYS A 183 1.59 24.80 -8.25
C CYS A 183 2.33 25.21 -6.96
N TYR A 184 2.43 24.28 -6.02
CA TYR A 184 3.12 24.45 -4.75
C TYR A 184 4.01 23.23 -4.48
N ARG A 185 5.18 23.46 -3.88
CA ARG A 185 6.04 22.42 -3.34
C ARG A 185 5.73 22.25 -1.85
N VAL A 186 5.22 21.08 -1.49
CA VAL A 186 4.96 20.69 -0.09
C VAL A 186 6.15 19.86 0.40
N THR A 187 6.86 20.37 1.39
CA THR A 187 8.09 19.76 1.94
C THR A 187 7.82 19.11 3.30
N PHE A 188 8.27 17.87 3.50
CA PHE A 188 8.01 17.08 4.71
C PHE A 188 9.24 16.98 5.64
N SER A 189 9.02 16.68 6.92
CA SER A 189 10.08 16.64 7.94
C SER A 189 11.05 15.45 7.85
N ASP A 190 10.88 14.56 6.88
CA ASP A 190 11.87 13.56 6.47
C ASP A 190 12.66 13.95 5.21
N GLY A 191 12.38 15.13 4.63
CA GLY A 191 13.03 15.65 3.42
C GLY A 191 12.38 15.24 2.11
N GLU A 192 11.22 14.56 2.12
CA GLU A 192 10.43 14.40 0.89
C GLU A 192 9.85 15.74 0.44
N SER A 193 9.63 15.91 -0.87
CA SER A 193 8.85 17.02 -1.41
C SER A 193 7.96 16.55 -2.54
N ILE A 194 6.70 16.99 -2.53
CA ILE A 194 5.72 16.72 -3.58
C ILE A 194 5.30 18.05 -4.20
N VAL A 195 5.18 18.10 -5.53
CA VAL A 195 4.64 19.25 -6.26
C VAL A 195 3.20 18.95 -6.64
N CYS A 196 2.28 19.79 -6.20
CA CYS A 196 0.84 19.64 -6.41
C CYS A 196 0.20 20.98 -6.80
N ASP A 197 -1.02 20.94 -7.35
CA ASP A 197 -1.82 22.16 -7.53
C ASP A 197 -2.27 22.76 -6.17
N GLY A 198 -2.65 24.04 -6.18
CA GLY A 198 -3.06 24.76 -4.96
C GLY A 198 -4.33 24.23 -4.29
N ASP A 199 -5.18 23.56 -5.04
CA ASP A 199 -6.43 23.00 -4.52
C ASP A 199 -6.23 21.59 -3.92
N HIS A 200 -5.13 20.91 -4.26
CA HIS A 200 -4.86 19.51 -3.89
C HIS A 200 -5.09 19.26 -2.39
N LEU A 201 -5.95 18.28 -2.09
CA LEU A 201 -6.38 17.98 -0.73
C LEU A 201 -5.40 17.05 -0.03
N TRP A 202 -5.00 17.44 1.17
CA TRP A 202 -4.19 16.64 2.08
C TRP A 202 -5.02 16.18 3.27
N SER A 203 -5.01 14.88 3.56
CA SER A 203 -5.44 14.37 4.87
C SER A 203 -4.34 14.64 5.89
N VAL A 204 -4.58 15.59 6.79
CA VAL A 204 -3.63 16.09 7.79
C VAL A 204 -4.23 16.05 9.18
N GLU A 205 -3.41 15.78 10.19
CA GLU A 205 -3.73 16.19 11.54
C GLU A 205 -3.23 17.62 11.77
N ASP A 206 -4.13 18.53 12.11
CA ASP A 206 -3.84 19.87 12.59
C ASP A 206 -3.73 19.87 14.12
N ARG A 207 -2.56 20.21 14.66
CA ARG A 207 -2.30 20.26 16.10
C ARG A 207 -3.17 21.27 16.87
N TRP A 208 -3.76 22.26 16.20
CA TRP A 208 -4.73 23.16 16.82
C TRP A 208 -6.15 22.61 16.84
N SER A 209 -6.49 21.68 15.94
CA SER A 209 -7.84 21.17 15.81
C SER A 209 -8.12 20.10 16.86
N ARG A 210 -9.34 20.14 17.42
CA ARG A 210 -9.90 19.03 18.22
C ARG A 210 -10.57 17.96 17.34
N GLN A 211 -10.78 18.25 16.07
CA GLN A 211 -11.30 17.34 15.05
C GLN A 211 -10.16 16.98 14.10
N ASN A 212 -9.77 15.72 14.06
CA ASN A 212 -8.68 15.21 13.23
C ASN A 212 -9.02 13.78 12.77
N PRO A 213 -8.59 13.35 11.57
CA PRO A 213 -7.90 14.14 10.56
C PRO A 213 -8.80 15.18 9.88
N LEU A 214 -8.19 16.20 9.27
CA LEU A 214 -8.82 17.20 8.42
C LEU A 214 -8.39 17.02 6.97
N VAL A 215 -9.27 17.33 6.01
CA VAL A 215 -8.98 17.22 4.56
C VAL A 215 -8.84 18.62 3.96
N ILE A 216 -7.62 19.17 3.92
CA ILE A 216 -7.37 20.60 3.66
C ILE A 216 -6.69 20.82 2.28
N PRO A 217 -7.17 21.77 1.45
CA PRO A 217 -6.47 22.21 0.24
C PRO A 217 -5.10 22.83 0.52
N THR A 218 -4.11 22.55 -0.33
CA THR A 218 -2.73 23.05 -0.21
C THR A 218 -2.65 24.55 0.04
N GLN A 219 -3.38 25.36 -0.73
CA GLN A 219 -3.43 26.82 -0.63
C GLN A 219 -3.93 27.33 0.73
N GLN A 220 -4.80 26.58 1.44
CA GLN A 220 -5.30 26.98 2.75
C GLN A 220 -4.29 26.74 3.88
N MET A 221 -3.28 25.89 3.64
CA MET A 221 -2.18 25.63 4.57
C MET A 221 -0.98 26.58 4.35
N VAL A 222 -0.92 27.28 3.22
CA VAL A 222 0.13 28.27 2.91
C VAL A 222 0.19 29.34 4.02
N GLY A 223 1.40 29.66 4.48
CA GLY A 223 1.63 30.60 5.59
C GLY A 223 1.15 30.12 6.97
N ARG A 224 0.59 28.91 7.09
CA ARG A 224 0.03 28.35 8.34
C ARG A 224 0.73 27.08 8.83
N VAL A 225 1.84 26.70 8.20
CA VAL A 225 2.60 25.47 8.52
C VAL A 225 3.29 25.48 9.89
N GLU A 226 3.47 26.65 10.51
CA GLU A 226 4.02 26.81 11.86
C GLU A 226 2.93 27.19 12.88
N LEU A 227 3.06 26.70 14.10
CA LEU A 227 2.30 27.19 15.26
C LEU A 227 2.97 28.49 15.77
N PRO A 228 2.20 29.53 16.11
CA PRO A 228 2.70 30.70 16.82
C PRO A 228 3.06 30.27 18.24
N THR A 229 4.30 30.56 18.61
CA THR A 229 4.95 30.11 19.84
C THR A 229 5.70 31.30 20.42
N THR A 230 5.65 31.45 21.74
CA THR A 230 6.44 32.45 22.48
C THR A 230 7.87 31.99 22.73
N SER A 231 8.26 30.80 22.25
CA SER A 231 9.63 30.27 22.31
C SER A 231 10.25 30.19 20.91
N ASP A 232 11.58 30.29 20.83
CA ASP A 232 12.35 30.15 19.58
C ASP A 232 12.14 28.83 18.83
N ARG A 233 11.53 27.81 19.47
CA ARG A 233 11.24 26.52 18.85
C ARG A 233 9.96 26.58 18.02
N LYS A 234 10.10 26.92 16.73
CA LYS A 234 9.08 26.77 15.68
C LYS A 234 8.48 25.35 15.68
N GLU A 235 7.27 25.19 16.20
CA GLU A 235 6.51 23.94 16.08
C GLU A 235 5.75 23.88 14.75
N ARG A 236 5.65 22.69 14.15
CA ARG A 236 4.90 22.47 12.89
C ARG A 236 3.44 22.12 13.18
N ARG A 237 2.51 22.82 12.53
CA ARG A 237 1.07 22.71 12.70
C ARG A 237 0.50 21.41 12.15
N TYR A 238 0.76 21.14 10.88
CA TYR A 238 0.17 20.03 10.13
C TYR A 238 1.09 18.82 10.08
N ARG A 239 0.51 17.61 10.20
CA ARG A 239 1.22 16.34 10.00
C ARG A 239 0.39 15.32 9.23
N VAL A 240 1.02 14.59 8.32
CA VAL A 240 0.43 13.48 7.56
C VAL A 240 0.89 12.16 8.20
N PRO A 241 0.04 11.12 8.32
CA PRO A 241 0.47 9.80 8.78
C PRO A 241 1.54 9.19 7.83
N VAL A 242 2.41 8.36 8.41
CA VAL A 242 3.30 7.49 7.62
C VAL A 242 2.51 6.24 7.22
N THR A 243 2.63 5.83 5.95
CA THR A 243 1.98 4.63 5.43
C THR A 243 2.31 3.38 6.25
N ARG A 244 1.37 2.43 6.30
CA ARG A 244 1.65 1.06 6.78
C ARG A 244 2.54 0.31 5.76
N PRO A 245 3.19 -0.82 6.15
CA PRO A 245 3.97 -1.64 5.23
C PRO A 245 3.14 -2.12 4.03
N LEU A 246 3.64 -1.94 2.80
CA LEU A 246 2.91 -2.31 1.57
C LEU A 246 2.55 -3.81 1.54
N ARG A 247 1.28 -4.14 1.30
CA ARG A 247 0.74 -5.50 1.26
C ARG A 247 0.97 -6.15 -0.10
N CYS A 248 2.24 -6.37 -0.41
CA CYS A 248 2.65 -7.22 -1.53
C CYS A 248 2.50 -8.71 -1.16
N PHE A 249 2.33 -9.57 -2.17
CA PHE A 249 2.25 -11.02 -1.96
C PHE A 249 3.61 -11.65 -1.61
N GLU A 250 3.56 -12.82 -0.96
CA GLU A 250 4.73 -13.67 -0.71
C GLU A 250 5.32 -14.16 -2.04
N GLN A 251 6.60 -13.86 -2.27
CA GLN A 251 7.36 -14.22 -3.47
C GLN A 251 8.21 -15.48 -3.22
N ASP A 252 8.40 -16.32 -4.24
CA ASP A 252 9.32 -17.47 -4.16
C ASP A 252 10.76 -17.01 -4.47
N LEU A 253 11.45 -16.53 -3.42
CA LEU A 253 12.75 -15.88 -3.55
C LEU A 253 13.89 -16.92 -3.55
N PRO A 254 14.82 -16.91 -4.55
CA PRO A 254 15.90 -17.89 -4.63
C PRO A 254 16.79 -17.95 -3.38
N VAL A 255 17.06 -16.80 -2.78
CA VAL A 255 17.86 -16.66 -1.55
C VAL A 255 16.95 -16.15 -0.43
N HIS A 256 17.06 -16.74 0.76
CA HIS A 256 16.30 -16.28 1.92
C HIS A 256 16.64 -14.81 2.22
N PRO A 257 15.65 -13.91 2.43
CA PRO A 257 15.90 -12.47 2.46
C PRO A 257 16.93 -12.03 3.50
N TYR A 258 16.91 -12.62 4.71
CA TYR A 258 17.90 -12.31 5.76
C TYR A 258 19.35 -12.60 5.33
N LEU A 259 19.58 -13.74 4.67
CA LEU A 259 20.89 -14.11 4.14
C LEU A 259 21.30 -13.15 3.02
N LEU A 260 20.39 -12.83 2.09
CA LEU A 260 20.72 -11.86 1.04
C LEU A 260 21.11 -10.51 1.65
N GLY A 261 20.36 -10.01 2.64
CA GLY A 261 20.66 -8.74 3.31
C GLY A 261 22.01 -8.75 4.00
N TYR A 262 22.32 -9.81 4.75
CA TYR A 262 23.61 -9.94 5.44
C TYR A 262 24.79 -10.04 4.45
N TRP A 263 24.59 -10.74 3.33
CA TRP A 263 25.58 -10.82 2.26
C TRP A 263 25.72 -9.50 1.48
N LEU A 264 24.65 -8.73 1.30
CA LEU A 264 24.71 -7.40 0.68
C LEU A 264 25.50 -6.41 1.53
N GLY A 265 25.48 -6.53 2.86
CA GLY A 265 26.42 -5.82 3.74
C GLY A 265 27.83 -6.42 3.70
N ASP A 266 28.09 -7.41 4.56
CA ASP A 266 29.43 -7.97 4.83
C ASP A 266 29.88 -9.11 3.88
N GLY A 267 29.11 -9.40 2.83
CA GLY A 267 29.43 -10.44 1.85
C GLY A 267 30.46 -10.04 0.80
N SER A 268 31.21 -11.02 0.31
CA SER A 268 32.17 -10.88 -0.78
C SER A 268 31.45 -10.80 -2.13
N ARG A 269 31.61 -9.68 -2.86
CA ARG A 269 31.10 -9.48 -4.22
C ARG A 269 31.36 -10.65 -5.19
N ARG A 270 32.43 -11.43 -4.97
CA ARG A 270 32.86 -12.55 -5.83
C ARG A 270 32.62 -13.95 -5.25
N SER A 271 31.98 -14.07 -4.08
CA SER A 271 31.78 -15.40 -3.46
C SER A 271 30.69 -15.47 -2.39
N ASN A 272 30.22 -16.68 -2.11
CA ASN A 272 29.39 -17.05 -0.96
C ASN A 272 30.09 -16.93 0.42
N ARG A 273 30.96 -15.94 0.59
CA ARG A 273 31.66 -15.65 1.85
C ARG A 273 31.07 -14.41 2.49
N ILE A 274 30.87 -14.47 3.79
CA ILE A 274 30.47 -13.33 4.62
C ILE A 274 31.51 -13.12 5.71
N THR A 275 31.67 -11.87 6.13
CA THR A 275 32.51 -11.48 7.26
C THR A 275 31.61 -11.29 8.48
N VAL A 276 32.07 -11.68 9.66
CA VAL A 276 31.32 -11.53 10.91
C VAL A 276 32.29 -11.26 12.07
N HIS A 277 31.84 -10.52 13.06
CA HIS A 277 32.55 -10.34 14.32
C HIS A 277 32.42 -11.60 15.19
N GLU A 278 33.48 -12.01 15.89
CA GLU A 278 33.51 -13.26 16.65
C GLU A 278 32.35 -13.39 17.66
N ASP A 279 32.02 -12.30 18.36
CA ASP A 279 30.88 -12.23 19.31
C ASP A 279 29.50 -12.52 18.66
N ASP A 280 29.34 -12.30 17.36
CA ASP A 280 28.08 -12.54 16.62
C ASP A 280 28.03 -13.92 15.93
N LEU A 281 29.16 -14.63 15.87
CA LEU A 281 29.32 -15.83 15.05
C LEU A 281 28.31 -16.94 15.38
N ALA A 282 28.06 -17.20 16.66
CA ALA A 282 27.17 -18.28 17.09
C ALA A 282 25.71 -18.01 16.69
N GLU A 283 25.24 -16.78 16.90
CA GLU A 283 23.88 -16.36 16.49
C GLU A 283 23.77 -16.35 14.95
N LEU A 284 24.79 -15.85 14.24
CA LEU A 284 24.79 -15.85 12.78
C LEU A 284 24.72 -17.26 12.19
N LEU A 285 25.48 -18.23 12.70
CA LEU A 285 25.44 -19.62 12.22
C LEU A 285 24.05 -20.25 12.42
N SER A 286 23.41 -20.00 13.57
CA SER A 286 22.02 -20.40 13.84
C SER A 286 21.03 -19.74 12.86
N GLN A 287 21.22 -18.46 12.52
CA GLN A 287 20.42 -17.81 11.49
C GLN A 287 20.65 -18.37 10.08
N MET A 288 21.87 -18.80 9.73
CA MET A 288 22.11 -19.46 8.44
C MET A 288 21.40 -20.81 8.36
N GLU A 289 21.44 -21.59 9.44
CA GLU A 289 20.73 -22.87 9.53
C GLU A 289 19.21 -22.70 9.46
N SER A 290 18.65 -21.67 10.12
CA SER A 290 17.21 -21.35 10.01
C SER A 290 16.80 -20.83 8.62
N CYS A 291 17.72 -20.22 7.87
CA CYS A 291 17.55 -19.91 6.45
C CYS A 291 17.63 -21.15 5.53
N GLY A 292 17.98 -22.33 6.07
CA GLY A 292 18.16 -23.58 5.34
C GLY A 292 19.54 -23.74 4.67
N GLU A 293 20.56 -23.03 5.14
CA GLU A 293 21.92 -23.05 4.56
C GLU A 293 22.97 -23.50 5.58
N ASN A 294 23.79 -24.48 5.20
CA ASN A 294 24.96 -24.86 6.00
C ASN A 294 26.04 -23.77 5.91
N ALA A 295 26.49 -23.26 7.06
CA ALA A 295 27.55 -22.26 7.15
C ALA A 295 28.76 -22.81 7.93
N ALA A 296 29.98 -22.54 7.45
CA ALA A 296 31.21 -23.03 8.07
C ALA A 296 32.28 -21.93 8.17
N VAL A 297 32.97 -21.86 9.31
CA VAL A 297 34.13 -20.98 9.51
C VAL A 297 35.25 -21.40 8.54
N ARG A 298 35.76 -20.45 7.76
CA ARG A 298 36.88 -20.65 6.83
C ARG A 298 38.21 -20.17 7.44
N THR A 299 38.20 -18.99 8.05
CA THR A 299 39.39 -18.33 8.61
C THR A 299 38.98 -17.45 9.79
N ARG A 300 39.84 -17.35 10.81
CA ARG A 300 39.76 -16.35 11.89
C ARG A 300 41.00 -15.46 11.85
N LYS A 301 40.87 -14.16 12.08
CA LYS A 301 41.98 -13.22 12.14
C LYS A 301 41.68 -12.14 13.19
N GLY A 302 42.14 -12.38 14.42
CA GLY A 302 41.62 -11.67 15.59
C GLY A 302 40.11 -11.88 15.70
N LYS A 303 39.37 -10.84 16.12
CA LYS A 303 37.91 -10.86 16.25
C LYS A 303 37.13 -10.92 14.93
N VAL A 304 37.80 -10.99 13.78
CA VAL A 304 37.16 -11.05 12.45
C VAL A 304 37.17 -12.49 11.94
N VAL A 305 35.97 -13.02 11.66
CA VAL A 305 35.76 -14.38 11.17
C VAL A 305 35.19 -14.33 9.76
N THR A 306 35.72 -15.15 8.86
CA THR A 306 35.15 -15.35 7.52
C THR A 306 34.40 -16.68 7.48
N VAL A 307 33.14 -16.63 7.12
CA VAL A 307 32.24 -17.79 7.01
C VAL A 307 31.95 -18.06 5.53
N VAL A 308 31.92 -19.33 5.13
CA VAL A 308 31.45 -19.78 3.81
C VAL A 308 30.05 -20.36 3.99
N VAL A 309 29.07 -19.87 3.22
CA VAL A 309 27.66 -20.30 3.28
C VAL A 309 27.32 -21.19 2.08
N GLY A 310 26.72 -22.35 2.31
CA GLY A 310 26.27 -23.29 1.28
C GLY A 310 27.25 -24.44 0.99
N LYS A 311 27.76 -25.13 2.02
CA LYS A 311 28.44 -26.45 1.86
C LYS A 311 27.56 -27.59 2.37
N GLY A 312 26.98 -28.36 1.44
CA GLY A 312 26.04 -29.43 1.75
C GLY A 312 24.63 -28.90 2.02
N HIS A 313 23.63 -29.76 1.81
CA HIS A 313 22.22 -29.40 1.93
C HIS A 313 21.54 -30.35 2.93
N LYS A 314 20.91 -29.80 3.97
CA LYS A 314 19.83 -30.48 4.68
C LYS A 314 18.52 -29.82 4.22
N ALA A 315 17.85 -30.46 3.27
CA ALA A 315 16.59 -29.95 2.73
C ALA A 315 15.44 -30.29 3.68
N SER A 316 14.64 -29.29 4.03
CA SER A 316 13.52 -29.43 4.94
C SER A 316 12.47 -28.35 4.64
N LEU A 317 11.28 -28.77 4.21
CA LEU A 317 9.95 -28.30 4.67
C LEU A 317 8.86 -28.78 3.69
N ASP A 318 7.75 -29.27 4.22
CA ASP A 318 6.44 -29.10 3.57
C ASP A 318 5.38 -28.76 4.64
N LYS A 319 4.54 -27.75 4.32
CA LYS A 319 3.21 -27.46 4.88
C LYS A 319 2.65 -26.16 4.27
N SER A 320 1.33 -26.03 4.34
CA SER A 320 0.48 -25.03 3.69
C SER A 320 1.03 -23.59 3.65
N ARG A 321 0.89 -22.91 2.51
CA ARG A 321 1.30 -21.51 2.26
C ARG A 321 0.96 -20.55 3.42
N ARG A 322 -0.27 -20.63 3.94
CA ARG A 322 -0.75 -19.82 5.09
C ARG A 322 0.07 -20.03 6.38
N LEU A 323 0.52 -21.25 6.65
CA LEU A 323 1.35 -21.55 7.83
C LEU A 323 2.74 -20.91 7.71
N ARG A 324 3.32 -20.90 6.50
CA ARG A 324 4.62 -20.25 6.24
C ARG A 324 4.57 -18.75 6.53
N GLN A 325 3.46 -18.09 6.18
CA GLN A 325 3.28 -16.64 6.36
C GLN A 325 3.32 -16.24 7.83
N SER A 326 2.63 -16.97 8.72
CA SER A 326 2.69 -16.69 10.16
C SER A 326 4.04 -17.04 10.78
N ILE A 327 4.61 -18.21 10.48
CA ILE A 327 5.93 -18.61 11.01
C ILE A 327 7.00 -17.59 10.62
N ALA A 328 7.05 -17.20 9.35
CA ALA A 328 8.10 -16.33 8.83
C ALA A 328 7.98 -14.88 9.32
N ALA A 329 6.77 -14.37 9.54
CA ALA A 329 6.55 -13.10 10.21
C ALA A 329 7.05 -13.14 11.67
N ILE A 330 6.66 -14.16 12.44
CA ILE A 330 7.10 -14.36 13.83
C ILE A 330 8.63 -14.55 13.92
N ALA A 331 9.25 -15.24 12.96
CA ALA A 331 10.71 -15.40 12.90
C ALA A 331 11.46 -14.07 12.66
N CYS A 332 10.78 -13.03 12.16
CA CYS A 332 11.29 -11.67 12.13
C CYS A 332 11.08 -10.92 13.46
N GLY A 333 10.47 -11.54 14.47
CA GLY A 333 10.31 -11.01 15.82
C GLY A 333 9.25 -9.92 15.98
N VAL A 334 8.34 -9.75 15.01
CA VAL A 334 7.20 -8.81 15.09
C VAL A 334 6.12 -9.33 16.04
N GLU A 335 5.25 -8.45 16.51
CA GLU A 335 4.13 -8.80 17.38
C GLU A 335 3.07 -9.68 16.68
N PRO A 336 2.36 -10.58 17.39
CA PRO A 336 1.41 -11.52 16.79
C PRO A 336 0.26 -10.85 16.00
N GLN A 337 -0.20 -9.67 16.42
CA GLN A 337 -1.23 -8.90 15.68
C GLN A 337 -0.69 -8.40 14.33
N LEU A 338 0.53 -7.85 14.30
CA LEU A 338 1.12 -7.43 13.04
C LEU A 338 1.42 -8.63 12.12
N ALA A 339 1.87 -9.75 12.68
CA ALA A 339 2.04 -11.01 11.94
C ALA A 339 0.70 -11.58 11.40
N ALA A 340 -0.40 -11.43 12.14
CA ALA A 340 -1.75 -11.76 11.72
C ALA A 340 -2.19 -10.92 10.52
N ASP A 341 -2.07 -9.59 10.61
CA ASP A 341 -2.36 -8.68 9.50
C ASP A 341 -1.48 -8.94 8.26
N TRP A 342 -0.25 -9.43 8.47
CA TRP A 342 0.71 -9.77 7.40
C TRP A 342 0.44 -11.11 6.72
N SER A 343 -0.28 -12.01 7.38
CA SER A 343 -0.59 -13.37 6.89
C SER A 343 -2.07 -13.55 6.51
N GLY A 344 -2.94 -12.60 6.86
CA GLY A 344 -4.39 -12.74 6.70
C GLY A 344 -4.99 -13.84 7.56
N LEU A 345 -4.33 -14.18 8.68
CA LEU A 345 -4.77 -15.17 9.66
C LEU A 345 -5.14 -14.50 10.98
N SER A 346 -5.96 -15.14 11.81
CA SER A 346 -6.30 -14.60 13.13
C SER A 346 -5.10 -14.61 14.08
N SER A 347 -5.01 -13.64 14.99
CA SER A 347 -3.95 -13.58 16.01
C SER A 347 -3.87 -14.85 16.88
N ALA A 348 -5.02 -15.51 17.14
CA ALA A 348 -5.07 -16.78 17.85
C ALA A 348 -4.44 -17.93 17.02
N THR A 349 -4.70 -17.96 15.72
CA THR A 349 -4.04 -18.90 14.79
C THR A 349 -2.53 -18.65 14.76
N VAL A 350 -2.10 -17.39 14.67
CA VAL A 350 -0.69 -17.01 14.69
C VAL A 350 0.00 -17.42 15.99
N ALA A 351 -0.63 -17.20 17.15
CA ALA A 351 -0.10 -17.60 18.45
C ALA A 351 0.01 -19.13 18.62
N CYS A 352 -1.02 -19.88 18.20
CA CYS A 352 -1.00 -21.36 18.23
C CYS A 352 0.15 -21.96 17.38
N VAL A 353 0.56 -21.27 16.32
CA VAL A 353 1.68 -21.67 15.47
C VAL A 353 3.05 -21.46 16.15
N GLN A 354 3.14 -20.66 17.22
CA GLN A 354 4.38 -20.43 17.98
C GLN A 354 4.78 -21.61 18.89
N THR A 355 3.81 -22.41 19.35
CA THR A 355 4.05 -23.51 20.32
C THR A 355 4.36 -24.85 19.66
N LEU A 356 4.40 -24.89 18.33
CA LEU A 356 4.58 -26.09 17.52
C LEU A 356 6.08 -26.38 17.30
N ASP A 357 6.74 -26.85 18.36
CA ASP A 357 8.20 -26.90 18.55
C ASP A 357 8.98 -27.98 17.74
N ARG A 358 8.53 -28.34 16.52
CA ARG A 358 9.15 -29.39 15.68
C ARG A 358 8.91 -29.24 14.16
N TRP A 359 9.67 -28.42 13.44
CA TRP A 359 9.50 -28.31 11.98
C TRP A 359 10.81 -28.31 11.17
N THR A 360 11.40 -29.51 11.00
CA THR A 360 12.32 -29.75 9.88
C THR A 360 12.06 -31.05 9.08
N ALA A 361 11.16 -31.00 8.07
CA ALA A 361 10.97 -31.97 6.98
C ALA A 361 9.87 -31.48 6.00
N LEU A 362 9.85 -31.73 4.68
CA LEU A 362 10.82 -32.28 3.71
C LEU A 362 10.37 -31.93 2.26
N ARG A 363 11.27 -31.47 1.36
CA ARG A 363 11.04 -31.50 -0.12
C ARG A 363 12.33 -31.82 -0.88
N GLN A 364 12.26 -32.78 -1.80
CA GLN A 364 13.43 -33.32 -2.49
C GLN A 364 13.75 -32.54 -3.77
N GLY A 365 14.91 -31.90 -3.78
CA GLY A 365 15.52 -31.28 -4.95
C GLY A 365 16.90 -30.73 -4.58
N LYS A 366 17.91 -30.92 -5.45
CA LYS A 366 19.21 -30.28 -5.28
C LYS A 366 19.04 -28.77 -5.50
N ARG A 367 18.87 -27.99 -4.43
CA ARG A 367 18.96 -26.52 -4.51
C ARG A 367 20.35 -26.15 -5.05
N SER A 368 20.39 -25.22 -6.01
CA SER A 368 21.65 -24.71 -6.54
C SER A 368 22.46 -24.01 -5.43
N SER A 369 23.79 -24.05 -5.53
CA SER A 369 24.66 -23.42 -4.52
C SER A 369 24.34 -21.92 -4.36
N LEU A 370 24.60 -21.34 -3.19
CA LEU A 370 24.34 -19.91 -2.97
C LEU A 370 25.04 -19.02 -4.02
N MET A 371 26.24 -19.41 -4.49
CA MET A 371 26.92 -18.69 -5.59
C MET A 371 26.15 -18.69 -6.91
N VAL A 372 25.44 -19.78 -7.22
CA VAL A 372 24.63 -19.86 -8.44
C VAL A 372 23.42 -18.95 -8.29
N ARG A 373 22.72 -18.99 -7.15
CA ARG A 373 21.55 -18.14 -6.89
C ARG A 373 21.88 -16.65 -6.81
N LEU A 374 23.01 -16.27 -6.23
CA LEU A 374 23.49 -14.88 -6.25
C LEU A 374 23.83 -14.40 -7.68
N ARG A 375 24.27 -15.31 -8.56
CA ARG A 375 24.49 -14.99 -9.98
C ARG A 375 23.18 -14.91 -10.77
N GLU A 376 22.24 -15.82 -10.53
CA GLU A 376 20.87 -15.79 -11.10
C GLU A 376 20.13 -14.50 -10.73
N LEU A 377 20.33 -13.99 -9.51
CA LEU A 377 19.81 -12.71 -9.05
C LEU A 377 20.54 -11.48 -9.61
N GLY A 378 21.64 -11.65 -10.36
CA GLY A 378 22.45 -10.53 -10.88
C GLY A 378 23.20 -9.71 -9.82
N VAL A 379 23.22 -10.13 -8.55
CA VAL A 379 23.81 -9.36 -7.43
C VAL A 379 25.29 -9.67 -7.18
N LEU A 380 25.86 -10.63 -7.92
CA LEU A 380 27.28 -10.94 -7.89
C LEU A 380 28.07 -9.85 -8.65
N ASP A 381 29.25 -9.49 -8.16
CA ASP A 381 30.08 -8.35 -8.57
C ASP A 381 29.44 -6.95 -8.33
N GLU A 382 28.17 -6.75 -8.66
CA GLU A 382 27.37 -5.54 -8.40
C GLU A 382 26.29 -5.80 -7.34
N LYS A 383 26.51 -5.29 -6.13
CA LYS A 383 25.57 -5.49 -5.01
C LYS A 383 24.36 -4.56 -5.17
N GLY A 384 23.19 -5.12 -5.41
CA GLY A 384 21.90 -4.42 -5.38
C GLY A 384 20.81 -5.26 -4.70
N ILE A 385 19.64 -4.67 -4.47
CA ILE A 385 18.43 -5.40 -4.04
C ILE A 385 17.53 -5.54 -5.27
N PRO A 386 17.26 -6.77 -5.77
CA PRO A 386 16.35 -6.96 -6.90
C PRO A 386 14.90 -6.60 -6.55
N ASP A 387 14.14 -6.07 -7.52
CA ASP A 387 12.78 -5.55 -7.28
C ASP A 387 11.80 -6.58 -6.70
N GLN A 388 11.95 -7.86 -7.06
CA GLN A 388 11.17 -8.95 -6.46
C GLN A 388 11.30 -9.02 -4.92
N PHE A 389 12.39 -8.51 -4.33
CA PHE A 389 12.51 -8.36 -2.89
C PHE A 389 11.85 -7.05 -2.40
N LEU A 390 12.00 -5.92 -3.11
CA LEU A 390 11.32 -4.65 -2.78
C LEU A 390 9.78 -4.73 -2.91
N ARG A 391 9.29 -5.70 -3.68
CA ARG A 391 7.87 -6.03 -3.86
C ARG A 391 7.51 -7.44 -3.35
N SER A 392 8.29 -7.94 -2.38
CA SER A 392 7.96 -9.13 -1.59
C SER A 392 7.08 -8.81 -0.38
N ALA A 393 6.51 -9.84 0.26
CA ALA A 393 5.68 -9.67 1.45
C ALA A 393 6.40 -8.88 2.56
N PRO A 394 5.66 -8.13 3.41
CA PRO A 394 6.26 -7.34 4.49
C PRO A 394 7.30 -8.07 5.36
N TRP A 395 7.08 -9.35 5.68
CA TRP A 395 8.05 -10.16 6.44
C TRP A 395 9.33 -10.44 5.66
N GLN A 396 9.24 -10.66 4.33
CA GLN A 396 10.41 -10.90 3.47
C GLN A 396 11.27 -9.63 3.40
N ARG A 397 10.63 -8.47 3.27
CA ARG A 397 11.30 -7.16 3.35
C ARG A 397 11.91 -6.88 4.72
N LEU A 398 11.21 -7.18 5.81
CA LEU A 398 11.77 -7.00 7.15
C LEU A 398 12.96 -7.93 7.39
N ALA A 399 12.88 -9.19 6.96
CA ALA A 399 14.01 -10.12 7.01
C ALA A 399 15.22 -9.61 6.21
N LEU A 400 15.01 -9.07 5.00
CA LEU A 400 16.07 -8.44 4.20
C LEU A 400 16.72 -7.26 4.95
N LEU A 401 15.91 -6.35 5.50
CA LEU A 401 16.38 -5.22 6.27
C LEU A 401 17.16 -5.68 7.52
N GLN A 402 16.68 -6.70 8.23
CA GLN A 402 17.38 -7.29 9.38
C GLN A 402 18.77 -7.79 9.01
N GLY A 403 18.95 -8.44 7.85
CA GLY A 403 20.28 -8.89 7.40
C GLY A 403 21.24 -7.72 7.14
N LEU A 404 20.76 -6.69 6.44
CA LEU A 404 21.53 -5.45 6.18
C LEU A 404 21.89 -4.72 7.49
N MET A 405 20.96 -4.68 8.43
CA MET A 405 21.15 -3.99 9.71
C MET A 405 22.01 -4.79 10.69
N ASP A 406 21.98 -6.13 10.64
CA ASP A 406 22.83 -6.98 11.48
C ASP A 406 24.29 -7.05 11.00
N SER A 407 24.53 -6.82 9.70
CA SER A 407 25.87 -6.52 9.16
C SER A 407 26.22 -5.04 9.40
N ASP A 408 25.97 -4.17 8.40
CA ASP A 408 26.42 -2.76 8.36
C ASP A 408 25.61 -1.78 9.22
N GLY A 409 24.43 -2.17 9.72
CA GLY A 409 23.59 -1.31 10.54
C GLY A 409 24.09 -1.11 11.97
N THR A 410 23.80 0.06 12.53
CA THR A 410 24.06 0.39 13.94
C THR A 410 22.88 1.11 14.57
N ILE A 411 22.87 1.15 15.89
CA ILE A 411 21.91 1.90 16.70
C ILE A 411 22.65 2.82 17.65
N GLN A 412 22.29 4.10 17.62
CA GLN A 412 22.86 5.14 18.47
C GLN A 412 22.26 5.06 19.89
N PRO A 413 22.91 5.60 20.94
CA PRO A 413 22.37 5.57 22.31
C PRO A 413 20.97 6.14 22.49
N GLY A 414 20.54 7.05 21.60
CA GLY A 414 19.18 7.61 21.56
C GLY A 414 18.16 6.82 20.72
N GLY A 415 18.40 5.54 20.42
CA GLY A 415 17.49 4.65 19.68
C GLY A 415 17.42 4.87 18.17
N ARG A 416 18.04 5.94 17.63
CA ARG A 416 18.12 6.19 16.18
C ARG A 416 19.02 5.14 15.51
N CYS A 417 18.45 4.45 14.53
CA CYS A 417 19.15 3.49 13.68
C CYS A 417 19.88 4.22 12.54
N GLU A 418 21.02 3.68 12.13
CA GLU A 418 21.86 4.21 11.06
C GLU A 418 22.43 3.07 10.21
N ILE A 419 22.46 3.24 8.90
CA ILE A 419 23.24 2.42 7.96
C ILE A 419 23.93 3.34 6.95
N THR A 420 25.19 3.07 6.60
CA THR A 420 25.99 3.87 5.66
C THR A 420 26.47 2.98 4.52
N LEU A 421 26.10 3.29 3.28
CA LEU A 421 26.38 2.46 2.11
C LEU A 421 27.17 3.28 1.06
N LYS A 422 28.08 2.62 0.34
CA LYS A 422 28.92 3.27 -0.70
C LYS A 422 28.28 3.23 -2.10
N ASP A 423 27.39 2.28 -2.33
CA ASP A 423 26.88 1.96 -3.65
C ASP A 423 25.55 2.69 -3.88
N ASP A 424 25.46 3.47 -4.95
CA ASP A 424 24.28 4.26 -5.29
C ASP A 424 23.06 3.37 -5.56
N SER A 425 23.25 2.18 -6.14
CA SER A 425 22.16 1.25 -6.46
C SER A 425 21.56 0.64 -5.19
N LEU A 426 22.40 0.00 -4.37
CA LEU A 426 22.03 -0.57 -3.08
C LEU A 426 21.50 0.50 -2.12
N GLY A 427 22.13 1.67 -2.08
CA GLY A 427 21.72 2.77 -1.22
C GLY A 427 20.31 3.24 -1.54
N ARG A 428 20.03 3.59 -2.81
CA ARG A 428 18.67 3.99 -3.25
C ARG A 428 17.64 2.91 -2.95
N ALA A 429 17.95 1.64 -3.24
CA ALA A 429 17.07 0.51 -2.96
C ALA A 429 16.80 0.29 -1.45
N VAL A 430 17.71 0.68 -0.54
CA VAL A 430 17.45 0.69 0.91
C VAL A 430 16.44 1.77 1.29
N GLY A 431 16.41 2.92 0.59
CA GLY A 431 15.34 3.91 0.74
C GLY A 431 13.96 3.34 0.40
N ASP A 432 13.86 2.63 -0.73
CA ASP A 432 12.64 1.94 -1.16
C ASP A 432 12.23 0.81 -0.20
N LEU A 433 13.20 0.05 0.32
CA LEU A 433 12.97 -1.00 1.31
C LEU A 433 12.40 -0.45 2.63
N LEU A 434 12.97 0.64 3.13
CA LEU A 434 12.50 1.33 4.34
C LEU A 434 11.11 1.94 4.11
N GLY A 435 10.90 2.61 2.96
CA GLY A 435 9.61 3.18 2.58
C GLY A 435 8.52 2.12 2.47
N GLY A 436 8.78 1.02 1.77
CA GLY A 436 7.86 -0.11 1.63
C GLY A 436 7.58 -0.88 2.92
N LEU A 437 8.36 -0.66 3.98
CA LEU A 437 8.10 -1.15 5.34
C LEU A 437 7.39 -0.12 6.24
N GLY A 438 6.98 1.05 5.70
CA GLY A 438 6.37 2.11 6.50
C GLY A 438 7.35 2.77 7.48
N ILE A 439 8.66 2.64 7.27
CA ILE A 439 9.69 3.20 8.15
C ILE A 439 10.10 4.57 7.60
N LYS A 440 9.83 5.63 8.37
CA LYS A 440 10.21 7.00 7.99
C LYS A 440 11.73 7.20 8.10
N TRP A 441 12.37 7.64 7.02
CA TRP A 441 13.83 7.77 6.92
C TRP A 441 14.31 9.10 6.34
N THR A 442 15.47 9.53 6.82
CA THR A 442 16.28 10.64 6.29
C THR A 442 17.56 10.08 5.68
N CYS A 443 18.01 10.61 4.55
CA CYS A 443 19.28 10.25 3.93
C CYS A 443 20.13 11.50 3.70
N HIS A 444 21.43 11.39 3.94
CA HIS A 444 22.41 12.44 3.72
C HIS A 444 23.69 11.85 3.11
N GLU A 445 24.39 12.64 2.30
CA GLU A 445 25.75 12.30 1.92
C GLU A 445 26.69 12.37 3.13
N LYS A 446 27.58 11.38 3.24
CA LYS A 446 28.63 11.30 4.23
C LYS A 446 29.96 11.14 3.52
N TRP A 447 30.94 11.93 3.94
CA TRP A 447 32.33 11.82 3.50
C TRP A 447 33.18 11.36 4.68
N VAL A 448 34.13 10.45 4.43
CA VAL A 448 34.98 9.85 5.46
C VAL A 448 36.44 10.12 5.12
N THR A 449 37.17 10.80 6.01
CA THR A 449 38.61 11.00 5.88
C THR A 449 39.35 9.89 6.62
N ARG A 450 40.31 9.22 5.95
CA ARG A 450 41.15 8.19 6.55
C ARG A 450 42.56 8.25 5.95
N LYS A 451 43.59 8.40 6.79
CA LYS A 451 44.99 8.61 6.35
C LYS A 451 45.08 9.74 5.32
N ASP A 452 44.53 10.90 5.69
CA ASP A 452 44.55 12.16 4.92
C ASP A 452 43.91 12.11 3.53
N ARG A 453 43.22 11.01 3.20
CA ARG A 453 42.45 10.83 1.97
C ARG A 453 40.95 10.84 2.29
N ARG A 454 40.20 11.63 1.53
CA ARG A 454 38.73 11.72 1.61
C ARG A 454 38.10 10.64 0.72
N PHE A 455 37.18 9.88 1.28
CA PHE A 455 36.40 8.84 0.60
C PHE A 455 34.91 9.21 0.65
N GLY A 456 34.20 8.97 -0.45
CA GLY A 456 32.77 9.23 -0.59
C GLY A 456 32.39 9.64 -2.02
N PRO A 457 31.16 10.14 -2.22
CA PRO A 457 30.11 10.22 -1.22
C PRO A 457 29.65 8.81 -0.76
N TYR A 458 29.12 8.73 0.45
CA TYR A 458 28.40 7.55 0.96
C TYR A 458 26.97 7.98 1.31
N LEU A 459 25.98 7.14 1.04
CA LEU A 459 24.60 7.39 1.44
C LEU A 459 24.39 6.92 2.88
N ARG A 460 24.13 7.86 3.79
CA ARG A 460 23.88 7.63 5.22
C ARG A 460 22.38 7.73 5.49
N TYR A 461 21.73 6.58 5.66
CA TYR A 461 20.34 6.51 6.08
C TYR A 461 20.27 6.56 7.61
N LEU A 462 19.38 7.41 8.14
CA LEU A 462 19.01 7.42 9.55
C LEU A 462 17.49 7.38 9.70
N PHE A 463 17.03 6.56 10.63
CA PHE A 463 15.61 6.35 10.92
C PHE A 463 15.43 5.90 12.37
N THR A 464 14.20 5.85 12.86
CA THR A 464 13.87 5.23 14.15
C THR A 464 12.85 4.13 13.88
N ALA A 465 13.20 2.90 14.23
CA ALA A 465 12.32 1.75 14.02
C ALA A 465 11.14 1.78 15.02
N PRO A 466 9.90 1.52 14.56
CA PRO A 466 8.79 1.17 15.45
C PRO A 466 9.11 -0.10 16.26
N LEU A 467 8.57 -0.25 17.48
CA LEU A 467 8.80 -1.45 18.31
C LEU A 467 8.23 -2.71 17.66
N ASP A 468 7.08 -2.55 17.03
CA ASP A 468 6.35 -3.51 16.23
C ASP A 468 7.14 -3.94 14.96
N LEU A 469 8.20 -3.22 14.59
CA LEU A 469 9.09 -3.52 13.46
C LEU A 469 10.57 -3.57 13.90
N PRO A 470 11.01 -4.61 14.63
CA PRO A 470 12.40 -4.73 15.07
C PRO A 470 13.34 -4.96 13.88
N VAL A 471 14.11 -3.93 13.52
CA VAL A 471 15.02 -3.95 12.35
C VAL A 471 16.34 -4.71 12.58
N PHE A 472 16.53 -5.35 13.72
CA PHE A 472 17.70 -6.19 14.01
C PHE A 472 17.25 -7.58 14.45
N ARG A 473 18.00 -8.62 14.06
CA ARG A 473 17.77 -9.98 14.54
C ARG A 473 18.79 -10.37 15.62
N LEU A 474 20.06 -9.95 15.48
CA LEU A 474 21.12 -10.16 16.48
C LEU A 474 20.73 -9.60 17.87
N GLN A 475 20.78 -10.43 18.92
CA GLN A 475 20.32 -10.05 20.26
C GLN A 475 21.02 -8.82 20.81
N ARG A 476 22.34 -8.65 20.57
CA ARG A 476 23.10 -7.49 21.05
C ARG A 476 22.63 -6.16 20.44
N LYS A 477 22.10 -6.19 19.20
CA LYS A 477 21.55 -5.01 18.52
C LYS A 477 20.06 -4.85 18.86
N LYS A 478 19.30 -5.95 18.85
CA LYS A 478 17.87 -5.99 19.21
C LYS A 478 17.60 -5.48 20.64
N ARG A 479 18.37 -5.90 21.64
CA ARG A 479 18.25 -5.42 23.04
C ARG A 479 18.51 -3.92 23.21
N ARG A 480 19.10 -3.26 22.21
CA ARG A 480 19.36 -1.80 22.19
C ARG A 480 18.27 -1.02 21.46
N LEU A 481 17.26 -1.68 20.87
CA LEU A 481 16.05 -1.04 20.35
C LEU A 481 15.19 -0.55 21.52
N THR A 482 15.49 0.64 22.02
CA THR A 482 14.66 1.35 22.99
C THR A 482 13.79 2.37 22.27
N CYS A 483 12.49 2.12 22.15
CA CYS A 483 11.56 3.17 21.78
C CYS A 483 11.25 4.01 23.02
N VAL A 484 11.81 5.21 23.06
CA VAL A 484 11.39 6.23 24.02
C VAL A 484 9.90 6.50 23.77
N ALA A 485 9.04 6.46 24.78
CA ALA A 485 7.58 6.59 24.58
C ALA A 485 7.15 7.86 23.81
N ARG A 486 7.95 8.94 23.88
CA ARG A 486 7.77 10.18 23.10
C ARG A 486 8.08 10.05 21.59
N ALA A 487 8.79 9.00 21.17
CA ALA A 487 9.18 8.78 19.78
C ALA A 487 8.03 8.21 18.92
N SER A 488 7.02 7.55 19.51
CA SER A 488 5.98 6.86 18.71
C SER A 488 5.22 7.81 17.77
N GLN A 489 4.85 9.01 18.23
CA GLN A 489 4.21 10.03 17.38
C GLN A 489 5.17 10.65 16.36
N THR A 490 6.46 10.76 16.64
CA THR A 490 7.42 11.32 15.67
C THR A 490 7.84 10.32 14.59
N VAL A 491 7.66 9.02 14.84
CA VAL A 491 7.87 7.96 13.84
C VAL A 491 6.63 7.74 12.98
N ARG A 492 5.42 7.74 13.57
CA ARG A 492 4.16 7.47 12.85
C ARG A 492 3.64 8.63 11.98
N TYR A 493 4.24 9.82 12.02
CA TYR A 493 3.81 10.99 11.24
C TYR A 493 4.97 11.76 10.61
N ARG A 494 4.72 12.38 9.45
CA ARG A 494 5.58 13.36 8.77
C ARG A 494 4.97 14.74 8.98
N GLN A 495 5.74 15.72 9.44
CA GLN A 495 5.24 17.09 9.59
C GLN A 495 5.42 17.84 8.26
N ILE A 496 4.48 18.70 7.91
CA ILE A 496 4.67 19.65 6.81
C ILE A 496 5.61 20.75 7.33
N VAL A 497 6.73 20.96 6.65
CA VAL A 497 7.80 21.91 7.01
C VAL A 497 7.57 23.24 6.32
N SER A 498 7.38 23.21 4.99
CA SER A 498 7.06 24.37 4.18
C SER A 498 6.07 24.01 3.06
N ILE A 499 5.34 25.03 2.61
CA ILE A 499 4.53 25.01 1.38
C ILE A 499 4.90 26.29 0.65
N GLU A 500 5.60 26.13 -0.47
CA GLU A 500 6.20 27.23 -1.24
C GLU A 500 5.61 27.25 -2.65
N PRO A 501 5.32 28.43 -3.24
CA PRO A 501 4.94 28.51 -4.64
C PRO A 501 6.00 27.88 -5.54
N ALA A 502 5.56 27.05 -6.48
CA ALA A 502 6.41 26.42 -7.48
C ALA A 502 6.05 26.94 -8.89
N PRO A 503 6.98 26.85 -9.87
CA PRO A 503 6.62 27.08 -11.27
C PRO A 503 5.41 26.22 -11.67
N SER A 504 4.51 26.78 -12.49
CA SER A 504 3.40 25.99 -13.04
C SER A 504 3.97 24.89 -13.93
N VAL A 505 3.71 23.64 -13.57
CA VAL A 505 4.10 22.45 -14.32
C VAL A 505 2.86 21.75 -14.87
N PRO A 506 2.98 20.89 -15.89
CA PRO A 506 1.93 19.95 -16.23
C PRO A 506 1.60 19.07 -15.02
N VAL A 507 0.31 18.91 -14.73
CA VAL A 507 -0.18 18.16 -13.57
C VAL A 507 -1.33 17.25 -13.98
N LYS A 508 -1.52 16.13 -13.28
CA LYS A 508 -2.58 15.16 -13.55
C LYS A 508 -3.20 14.65 -12.25
N CYS A 509 -4.50 14.37 -12.30
CA CYS A 509 -5.29 13.78 -11.23
C CYS A 509 -5.65 12.34 -11.60
N ILE A 510 -5.79 11.49 -10.56
CA ILE A 510 -6.36 10.15 -10.64
C ILE A 510 -7.47 9.98 -9.60
N GLN A 511 -8.23 8.89 -9.72
CA GLN A 511 -9.14 8.38 -8.70
C GLN A 511 -8.77 6.91 -8.42
N VAL A 512 -8.91 6.46 -7.17
CA VAL A 512 -8.70 5.06 -6.79
C VAL A 512 -9.93 4.51 -6.07
N ASN A 513 -10.13 3.19 -6.09
CA ASN A 513 -11.22 2.52 -5.37
C ASN A 513 -10.93 2.21 -3.89
N SER A 514 -9.94 2.86 -3.26
CA SER A 514 -9.70 2.67 -1.82
C SER A 514 -10.87 3.24 -1.01
N PRO A 515 -11.37 2.55 0.04
CA PRO A 515 -12.42 3.07 0.91
C PRO A 515 -12.08 4.41 1.57
N SER A 516 -10.80 4.70 1.81
CA SER A 516 -10.32 5.98 2.36
C SER A 516 -10.24 7.10 1.32
N GLN A 517 -10.40 6.77 0.03
CA GLN A 517 -10.09 7.63 -1.13
C GLN A 517 -8.64 8.17 -1.14
N LEU A 518 -7.73 7.52 -0.39
CA LEU A 518 -6.31 7.85 -0.35
C LEU A 518 -5.47 6.94 -1.23
N TYR A 519 -4.36 7.47 -1.73
CA TYR A 519 -3.30 6.71 -2.40
C TYR A 519 -1.92 7.27 -2.05
N LEU A 520 -0.88 6.45 -2.20
CA LEU A 520 0.50 6.81 -1.90
C LEU A 520 1.18 7.50 -3.09
N ALA A 521 1.86 8.60 -2.83
CA ALA A 521 2.65 9.35 -3.81
C ALA A 521 4.05 9.72 -3.28
N GLY A 522 5.01 9.94 -4.19
CA GLY A 522 6.40 10.23 -3.84
C GLY A 522 7.22 8.98 -3.50
N ARG A 523 8.55 9.10 -3.54
CA ARG A 523 9.49 8.01 -3.19
C ARG A 523 9.35 7.56 -1.74
N LYS A 524 8.89 8.46 -0.86
CA LYS A 524 8.65 8.14 0.57
C LYS A 524 7.20 7.75 0.90
N MET A 525 6.36 7.55 -0.12
CA MET A 525 5.02 6.98 0.01
C MET A 525 4.16 7.79 1.00
N VAL A 526 3.87 9.03 0.61
CA VAL A 526 3.04 9.98 1.34
C VAL A 526 1.57 9.78 0.92
N PRO A 527 0.63 9.57 1.87
CA PRO A 527 -0.80 9.52 1.55
C PRO A 527 -1.35 10.85 1.01
N THR A 528 -2.15 10.79 -0.06
CA THR A 528 -2.81 11.92 -0.75
C THR A 528 -4.25 11.55 -1.17
N HIS A 529 -5.15 12.53 -1.41
CA HIS A 529 -6.62 12.32 -1.31
C HIS A 529 -7.45 12.67 -2.56
N ASN A 530 -8.37 11.79 -2.99
CA ASN A 530 -9.29 11.93 -4.17
C ASN A 530 -10.69 12.50 -3.80
N THR A 531 -11.54 13.01 -4.70
CA THR A 531 -12.75 13.82 -4.31
C THR A 531 -14.10 13.12 -4.45
N THR A 532 -15.03 13.44 -3.54
CA THR A 532 -16.34 12.78 -3.35
C THR A 532 -17.59 13.67 -3.58
N ILE A 533 -17.46 14.99 -3.85
CA ILE A 533 -18.61 15.93 -3.88
C ILE A 533 -19.75 15.53 -4.85
N CYS A 534 -19.44 15.01 -6.03
CA CYS A 534 -20.46 14.61 -7.02
C CYS A 534 -21.27 13.39 -6.57
N GLU A 535 -20.67 12.51 -5.78
CA GLU A 535 -21.28 11.27 -5.29
C GLU A 535 -22.33 11.57 -4.23
N CYS A 536 -21.98 12.41 -3.25
CA CYS A 536 -22.91 12.88 -2.21
C CYS A 536 -24.13 13.62 -2.81
N ALA A 537 -23.96 14.32 -3.94
CA ALA A 537 -25.07 14.96 -4.66
C ALA A 537 -26.06 13.96 -5.26
N CYS A 538 -25.57 12.82 -5.75
CA CYS A 538 -26.42 11.75 -6.29
C CYS A 538 -27.20 11.06 -5.17
N ILE A 539 -26.53 10.70 -4.08
CA ILE A 539 -27.13 10.11 -2.88
C ILE A 539 -28.23 11.03 -2.32
N TRP A 540 -27.96 12.33 -2.21
CA TRP A 540 -28.91 13.33 -1.72
C TRP A 540 -30.20 13.42 -2.54
N ALA A 541 -30.08 13.39 -3.87
CA ALA A 541 -31.20 13.48 -4.80
C ALA A 541 -32.12 12.25 -4.72
N VAL A 542 -31.54 11.06 -4.56
CA VAL A 542 -32.28 9.78 -4.45
C VAL A 542 -32.94 9.65 -3.09
N LEU A 543 -32.21 9.81 -1.98
CA LEU A 543 -32.73 9.57 -0.62
C LEU A 543 -33.91 10.47 -0.23
N ASN A 544 -33.99 11.67 -0.80
CA ASN A 544 -35.07 12.61 -0.53
C ASN A 544 -36.21 12.56 -1.57
N GLY A 545 -36.11 11.68 -2.58
CA GLY A 545 -37.13 11.54 -3.62
C GLY A 545 -37.27 12.76 -4.54
N HIS A 546 -36.30 13.68 -4.54
CA HIS A 546 -36.37 14.90 -5.36
C HIS A 546 -36.31 14.60 -6.85
N ARG A 547 -35.64 13.50 -7.24
CA ARG A 547 -35.61 13.02 -8.62
C ARG A 547 -35.96 11.54 -8.65
N GLU A 548 -36.93 11.20 -9.50
CA GLU A 548 -37.40 9.82 -9.74
C GLU A 548 -36.28 8.93 -10.31
N PHE A 549 -35.35 9.51 -11.06
CA PHE A 549 -34.17 8.83 -11.59
C PHE A 549 -32.93 9.72 -11.48
N VAL A 550 -31.79 9.08 -11.20
CA VAL A 550 -30.45 9.66 -11.36
C VAL A 550 -29.68 8.78 -12.34
N CYS A 551 -29.20 9.37 -13.43
CA CYS A 551 -28.44 8.65 -14.46
C CYS A 551 -26.94 8.83 -14.24
N LEU A 552 -26.23 7.74 -13.93
CA LEU A 552 -24.77 7.70 -13.85
C LEU A 552 -24.22 7.31 -15.22
N ILE A 553 -23.54 8.25 -15.89
CA ILE A 553 -22.96 8.02 -17.22
C ILE A 553 -21.47 7.68 -17.07
N GLY A 554 -21.15 6.40 -17.23
CA GLY A 554 -19.78 5.90 -17.31
C GLY A 554 -19.21 5.97 -18.74
N SER A 555 -17.89 5.80 -18.86
CA SER A 555 -17.22 5.56 -20.15
C SER A 555 -17.61 4.22 -20.78
N ASP A 556 -17.96 3.26 -19.93
CA ASP A 556 -18.20 1.85 -20.24
C ASP A 556 -19.04 1.19 -19.12
N GLU A 557 -19.43 -0.07 -19.33
CA GLU A 557 -20.24 -0.84 -18.37
C GLU A 557 -19.54 -1.02 -17.01
N GLY A 558 -18.22 -1.23 -16.99
CA GLY A 558 -17.46 -1.43 -15.76
C GLY A 558 -17.41 -0.16 -14.92
N HIS A 559 -17.02 0.96 -15.54
CA HIS A 559 -16.99 2.26 -14.85
C HIS A 559 -18.38 2.71 -14.38
N ALA A 560 -19.45 2.38 -15.12
CA ALA A 560 -20.82 2.63 -14.68
C ALA A 560 -21.22 1.77 -13.46
N MET A 561 -20.81 0.50 -13.41
CA MET A 561 -21.03 -0.37 -12.26
C MET A 561 -20.24 0.07 -11.03
N ASP A 562 -18.96 0.45 -11.18
CA ASP A 562 -18.13 0.90 -10.05
C ASP A 562 -18.70 2.18 -9.40
N MET A 563 -19.14 3.16 -10.19
CA MET A 563 -19.83 4.35 -9.67
C MET A 563 -21.15 4.01 -8.97
N LEU A 564 -21.86 2.96 -9.42
CA LEU A 564 -23.10 2.52 -8.82
C LEU A 564 -22.87 1.74 -7.50
N GLU A 565 -21.86 0.87 -7.44
CA GLU A 565 -21.49 0.14 -6.20
C GLU A 565 -20.95 1.08 -5.12
N SER A 566 -20.21 2.13 -5.49
CA SER A 566 -19.78 3.19 -4.56
C SER A 566 -20.99 3.86 -3.90
N ILE A 567 -21.98 4.30 -4.69
CA ILE A 567 -23.23 4.88 -4.18
C ILE A 567 -24.05 3.88 -3.37
N LYS A 568 -24.12 2.60 -3.76
CA LYS A 568 -24.80 1.55 -2.98
C LYS A 568 -24.15 1.27 -1.63
N THR A 569 -22.85 1.54 -1.47
CA THR A 569 -22.13 1.30 -0.21
C THR A 569 -22.45 2.38 0.84
N GLU A 570 -22.89 3.56 0.38
CA GLU A 570 -23.27 4.71 1.21
C GLU A 570 -24.81 4.80 1.45
N LEU A 571 -25.59 3.81 0.98
CA LEU A 571 -27.05 3.71 1.10
C LEU A 571 -27.48 2.56 2.03
#